data_AF-A0A2G9S4V4-F1
#
_entry.id   AF-A0A2G9S4V4-F1
#
_cell.length_a   1.000
_cell.length_b   1.000
_cell.length_c   1.000
_cell.angle_alpha   90.00
_cell.angle_beta   90.00
_cell.angle_gamma   90.00
#
_symmetry.space_group_name_H-M   'P 1'
#
loop_
_entity.id
_entity.type
_entity.pdbx_description
1 polymer ?
#
loop_
_entity_poly.entity_id
_entity_poly.type
_entity_poly.pdbx_seq_one_letter_code
_entity_poly.pdbx_strand_id
1 'polypeptide(L)'
;NPVTGLLPASKEQNDAWVRDNVYSILSVWGLGMAYRKNADRDEDKAKAYELEQSVVKLMRGVLHCMLRQVDKVEKFKHSQSTKDCLHAKYNTSTCSTVVGDDQWGHLQVDATSLFLLCLAEMTAAGLRIVFTLDEVAFIQNLVFYIEAAYKVADYGMWERGDKTNQGIPELNASSVGMAKAALEAIDELDLFGAHGGPRSVIHVLPDDVEHCQSILYSMLPRASTSKEIDAGLLSIISYPAFAVEDITLVNATKNEILTKLQGRYGCCRFLRDGYKTPREDPNRLHYDSTELKLFENIECEWPVFWTYLVIDGVFNGDQVQVQEYREAIEGIIIRGKHGIHLMPELYAVPYDKIEEEHHNPHTVDRIPLGKTPHLWAQSLYILGSLLAEFLFWLNPKK
;
A
#
# COMPACT_ATOMS: atom_id res chain seq x y z
N ASN A 1 -10.03 9.56 -13.28
CA ASN A 1 -11.37 10.02 -13.71
C ASN A 1 -11.41 11.54 -13.56
N PRO A 2 -11.78 12.29 -14.61
CA PRO A 2 -11.67 13.75 -14.62
C PRO A 2 -12.61 14.46 -13.63
N VAL A 3 -13.66 13.81 -13.14
CA VAL A 3 -14.58 14.38 -12.16
C VAL A 3 -14.13 14.03 -10.75
N THR A 4 -14.02 12.74 -10.44
CA THR A 4 -13.77 12.25 -9.08
C THR A 4 -12.30 12.28 -8.67
N GLY A 5 -11.37 12.39 -9.63
CA GLY A 5 -9.93 12.23 -9.38
C GLY A 5 -9.45 10.78 -9.28
N LEU A 6 -10.36 9.82 -9.07
CA LEU A 6 -10.02 8.41 -8.86
C LEU A 6 -9.34 7.78 -10.08
N LEU A 7 -8.34 6.96 -9.84
CA LEU A 7 -7.64 6.15 -10.83
C LEU A 7 -8.24 4.75 -10.88
N PRO A 8 -8.57 4.24 -12.07
CA PRO A 8 -8.90 2.83 -12.23
C PRO A 8 -7.66 1.96 -12.00
N ALA A 9 -7.85 0.73 -11.56
CA ALA A 9 -6.77 -0.23 -11.36
C ALA A 9 -6.04 -0.57 -12.67
N SER A 10 -6.76 -0.65 -13.80
CA SER A 10 -6.19 -0.77 -15.15
C SER A 10 -7.17 -0.28 -16.23
N LYS A 11 -6.84 -0.44 -17.51
CA LYS A 11 -7.80 -0.16 -18.60
C LYS A 11 -8.95 -1.16 -18.64
N GLU A 12 -8.67 -2.39 -18.22
CA GLU A 12 -9.60 -3.52 -18.19
C GLU A 12 -10.37 -3.57 -16.86
N GLN A 13 -9.75 -3.10 -15.77
CA GLN A 13 -10.35 -3.02 -14.43
C GLN A 13 -10.62 -1.56 -14.06
N ASN A 14 -11.87 -1.13 -14.30
CA ASN A 14 -12.29 0.27 -14.17
C ASN A 14 -12.61 0.72 -12.74
N ASP A 15 -12.51 -0.17 -11.76
CA ASP A 15 -12.76 0.14 -10.35
C ASP A 15 -11.52 0.76 -9.69
N ALA A 16 -11.75 1.60 -8.69
CA ALA A 16 -10.74 2.29 -7.90
C ALA A 16 -10.57 1.59 -6.55
N TRP A 17 -9.42 0.96 -6.34
CA TRP A 17 -9.03 0.47 -5.01
C TRP A 17 -8.43 1.61 -4.20
N VAL A 18 -8.76 1.66 -2.90
CA VAL A 18 -8.23 2.68 -1.98
C VAL A 18 -6.70 2.66 -1.97
N ARG A 19 -6.10 1.49 -1.70
CA ARG A 19 -4.64 1.31 -1.62
C ARG A 19 -3.95 1.70 -2.91
N ASP A 20 -4.39 1.19 -4.05
CA ASP A 20 -3.81 1.51 -5.36
C ASP A 20 -3.89 3.01 -5.64
N ASN A 21 -5.01 3.68 -5.33
CA ASN A 21 -5.16 5.12 -5.53
C ASN A 21 -4.18 5.92 -4.67
N VAL A 22 -4.11 5.61 -3.37
CA VAL A 22 -3.23 6.32 -2.43
C VAL A 22 -1.76 6.11 -2.80
N TYR A 23 -1.32 4.88 -3.08
CA TYR A 23 0.07 4.66 -3.52
C TYR A 23 0.36 5.31 -4.88
N SER A 24 -0.58 5.27 -5.83
CA SER A 24 -0.39 5.83 -7.17
C SER A 24 -0.20 7.34 -7.16
N ILE A 25 -0.81 8.05 -6.21
CA ILE A 25 -0.72 9.52 -6.14
C ILE A 25 0.57 10.01 -5.49
N LEU A 26 1.32 9.15 -4.79
CA LEU A 26 2.56 9.54 -4.11
C LEU A 26 3.63 10.07 -5.06
N SER A 27 3.78 9.50 -6.27
CA SER A 27 4.73 10.02 -7.26
C SER A 27 4.38 11.43 -7.71
N VAL A 28 3.08 11.72 -7.88
CA VAL A 28 2.59 13.06 -8.26
C VAL A 28 2.80 14.04 -7.12
N TRP A 29 2.56 13.61 -5.88
CA TRP A 29 2.84 14.41 -4.70
C TRP A 29 4.34 14.71 -4.55
N GLY A 30 5.20 13.69 -4.64
CA GLY A 30 6.65 13.84 -4.58
C GLY A 30 7.18 14.76 -5.68
N LEU A 31 6.66 14.64 -6.91
CA LEU A 31 7.00 15.55 -8.00
C LEU A 31 6.53 16.99 -7.70
N GLY A 32 5.31 17.16 -7.17
CA GLY A 32 4.81 18.47 -6.74
C GLY A 32 5.72 19.12 -5.69
N MET A 33 6.14 18.35 -4.68
CA MET A 33 7.10 18.79 -3.67
C MET A 33 8.46 19.16 -4.27
N ALA A 34 8.97 18.35 -5.21
CA ALA A 34 10.23 18.63 -5.91
C ALA A 34 10.15 19.94 -6.70
N TYR A 35 9.06 20.18 -7.45
CA TYR A 35 8.85 21.45 -8.14
C TYR A 35 8.75 22.60 -7.13
N ARG A 36 7.96 22.45 -6.06
CA ARG A 36 7.80 23.49 -5.03
C ARG A 36 9.13 23.90 -4.41
N LYS A 37 10.01 22.93 -4.13
CA LYS A 37 11.33 23.16 -3.51
C LYS A 37 12.32 23.83 -4.47
N ASN A 38 12.25 23.53 -5.77
CA ASN A 38 13.20 24.00 -6.79
C ASN A 38 12.64 25.10 -7.70
N ALA A 39 11.50 25.70 -7.36
CA ALA A 39 10.81 26.66 -8.22
C ALA A 39 11.51 28.04 -8.24
N ASP A 40 12.48 28.19 -9.13
CA ASP A 40 13.13 29.48 -9.42
C ASP A 40 12.30 30.35 -10.39
N ARG A 41 11.35 29.74 -11.11
CA ARG A 41 10.51 30.39 -12.14
C ARG A 41 9.03 30.24 -11.83
N ASP A 42 8.22 31.18 -12.32
CA ASP A 42 6.77 31.15 -12.12
C ASP A 42 6.10 29.93 -12.80
N GLU A 43 6.67 29.42 -13.90
CA GLU A 43 6.22 28.19 -14.56
C GLU A 43 6.33 26.95 -13.66
N ASP A 44 7.42 26.83 -12.89
CA ASP A 44 7.64 25.72 -11.95
C ASP A 44 6.64 25.78 -10.78
N LYS A 45 6.33 26.98 -10.30
CA LYS A 45 5.31 27.20 -9.27
C LYS A 45 3.92 26.81 -9.76
N ALA A 46 3.57 27.20 -10.99
CA ALA A 46 2.32 26.81 -11.62
C ALA A 46 2.23 25.29 -11.75
N LYS A 47 3.33 24.62 -12.13
CA LYS A 47 3.36 23.17 -12.26
C LYS A 47 3.24 22.45 -10.92
N ALA A 48 3.95 22.91 -9.89
CA ALA A 48 3.78 22.41 -8.52
C ALA A 48 2.31 22.46 -8.10
N TYR A 49 1.66 23.62 -8.30
CA TYR A 49 0.26 23.81 -7.96
C TYR A 49 -0.67 22.83 -8.69
N GLU A 50 -0.52 22.66 -10.02
CA GLU A 50 -1.32 21.70 -10.79
C GLU A 50 -1.19 20.25 -10.28
N LEU A 51 0.05 19.84 -9.97
CA LEU A 51 0.33 18.49 -9.45
C LEU A 51 -0.32 18.31 -8.08
N GLU A 52 -0.15 19.27 -7.19
CA GLU A 52 -0.75 19.25 -5.85
C GLU A 52 -2.27 19.27 -5.87
N GLN A 53 -2.89 20.04 -6.77
CA GLN A 53 -4.34 19.99 -6.95
C GLN A 53 -4.81 18.63 -7.47
N SER A 54 -4.00 17.94 -8.27
CA SER A 54 -4.29 16.56 -8.69
C SER A 54 -4.24 15.59 -7.50
N VAL A 55 -3.29 15.78 -6.58
CA VAL A 55 -3.20 15.01 -5.32
C VAL A 55 -4.43 15.24 -4.46
N VAL A 56 -4.77 16.52 -4.19
CA VAL A 56 -5.96 16.89 -3.41
C VAL A 56 -7.22 16.28 -4.02
N LYS A 57 -7.37 16.37 -5.35
CA LYS A 57 -8.54 15.85 -6.04
C LYS A 57 -8.70 14.33 -5.87
N LEU A 58 -7.62 13.57 -6.01
CA LEU A 58 -7.68 12.11 -5.84
C LEU A 58 -7.96 11.72 -4.38
N MET A 59 -7.26 12.31 -3.42
CA MET A 59 -7.47 12.02 -1.99
C MET A 59 -8.90 12.38 -1.56
N ARG A 60 -9.45 13.50 -2.06
CA ARG A 60 -10.87 13.86 -1.86
C ARG A 60 -11.83 12.88 -2.55
N GLY A 61 -11.46 12.35 -3.70
CA GLY A 61 -12.22 11.30 -4.38
C GLY A 61 -12.35 10.04 -3.51
N VAL A 62 -11.26 9.61 -2.88
CA VAL A 62 -11.25 8.48 -1.92
C VAL A 62 -12.08 8.81 -0.67
N LEU A 63 -11.89 10.00 -0.08
CA LEU A 63 -12.69 10.47 1.05
C LEU A 63 -14.19 10.47 0.73
N HIS A 64 -14.58 10.92 -0.46
CA HIS A 64 -15.97 10.91 -0.89
C HIS A 64 -16.55 9.49 -1.00
N CYS A 65 -15.75 8.51 -1.44
CA CYS A 65 -16.18 7.11 -1.44
C CYS A 65 -16.45 6.58 -0.02
N MET A 66 -15.58 6.92 0.93
CA MET A 66 -15.73 6.52 2.33
C MET A 66 -16.91 7.23 3.02
N LEU A 67 -17.08 8.54 2.79
CA LEU A 67 -18.21 9.32 3.32
C LEU A 67 -19.57 8.77 2.91
N ARG A 68 -19.68 8.20 1.71
CA ARG A 68 -20.90 7.55 1.22
C ARG A 68 -21.25 6.26 1.96
N GLN A 69 -20.36 5.76 2.81
CA GLN A 69 -20.54 4.60 3.66
C GLN A 69 -20.48 4.97 5.16
N VAL A 70 -20.86 6.20 5.53
CA VAL A 70 -20.86 6.67 6.92
C VAL A 70 -21.60 5.72 7.87
N ASP A 71 -22.73 5.14 7.44
CA ASP A 71 -23.50 4.19 8.25
C ASP A 71 -22.70 2.92 8.58
N LYS A 72 -21.84 2.47 7.67
CA LYS A 72 -20.92 1.34 7.89
C LYS A 72 -19.85 1.70 8.90
N VAL A 73 -19.20 2.87 8.75
CA VAL A 73 -18.18 3.35 9.71
C VAL A 73 -18.77 3.41 11.12
N GLU A 74 -19.97 3.98 11.27
CA GLU A 74 -20.63 4.07 12.57
C GLU A 74 -20.90 2.70 13.18
N LYS A 75 -21.41 1.76 12.37
CA LYS A 75 -21.71 0.39 12.82
C LYS A 75 -20.44 -0.42 13.11
N PHE A 76 -19.35 -0.20 12.38
CA PHE A 76 -18.10 -0.93 12.54
C PHE A 76 -17.42 -0.66 13.89
N LYS A 77 -17.49 0.59 14.41
CA LYS A 77 -16.94 0.96 15.74
C LYS A 77 -17.40 0.02 16.86
N HIS A 78 -18.60 -0.54 16.72
CA HIS A 78 -19.17 -1.48 17.69
C HIS A 78 -19.07 -2.95 17.26
N SER A 79 -19.30 -3.24 15.98
CA SER A 79 -19.41 -4.62 15.49
C SER A 79 -18.06 -5.27 15.17
N GLN A 80 -17.09 -4.48 14.69
CA GLN A 80 -15.81 -4.95 14.15
C GLN A 80 -15.97 -6.11 13.15
N SER A 81 -17.11 -6.16 12.44
CA SER A 81 -17.49 -7.26 11.57
C SER A 81 -17.11 -6.99 10.12
N THR A 82 -16.71 -8.04 9.40
CA THR A 82 -16.48 -7.99 7.94
C THR A 82 -17.68 -7.52 7.14
N LYS A 83 -18.92 -7.65 7.66
CA LYS A 83 -20.14 -7.19 6.96
C LYS A 83 -20.38 -5.69 7.09
N ASP A 84 -19.88 -5.11 8.18
CA ASP A 84 -20.11 -3.71 8.53
C ASP A 84 -18.92 -2.83 8.16
N CYS A 85 -17.89 -3.40 7.53
CA CYS A 85 -16.69 -2.70 7.09
C CYS A 85 -16.91 -1.81 5.86
N LEU A 86 -15.98 -0.87 5.66
CA LEU A 86 -15.85 -0.12 4.42
C LEU A 86 -15.45 -1.03 3.26
N HIS A 87 -15.99 -0.76 2.08
CA HIS A 87 -15.53 -1.42 0.85
C HIS A 87 -14.11 -1.00 0.48
N ALA A 88 -13.30 -1.96 0.05
CA ALA A 88 -11.94 -1.70 -0.45
C ALA A 88 -11.87 -1.03 -1.85
N LYS A 89 -12.94 -1.14 -2.65
CA LYS A 89 -12.97 -0.70 -4.05
C LYS A 89 -14.30 -0.05 -4.44
N TYR A 90 -14.23 0.91 -5.37
CA TYR A 90 -15.34 1.77 -5.76
C TYR A 90 -15.42 2.01 -7.26
N ASN A 91 -16.59 2.37 -7.73
CA ASN A 91 -16.77 2.79 -9.12
C ASN A 91 -16.05 4.12 -9.33
N THR A 92 -15.11 4.18 -10.27
CA THR A 92 -14.30 5.39 -10.54
C THR A 92 -15.11 6.62 -10.91
N SER A 93 -16.29 6.46 -11.51
CA SER A 93 -17.09 7.58 -12.02
C SER A 93 -18.15 8.04 -11.02
N THR A 94 -18.69 7.13 -10.22
CA THR A 94 -19.80 7.43 -9.32
C THR A 94 -19.42 7.40 -7.86
N CYS A 95 -18.24 6.89 -7.46
CA CYS A 95 -17.86 6.67 -6.06
C CYS A 95 -18.78 5.70 -5.29
N SER A 96 -19.58 4.90 -5.99
CA SER A 96 -20.48 3.91 -5.39
C SER A 96 -19.74 2.58 -5.16
N THR A 97 -20.28 1.73 -4.29
CA THR A 97 -19.86 0.32 -4.18
C THR A 97 -20.08 -0.41 -5.51
N VAL A 98 -19.24 -1.40 -5.80
CA VAL A 98 -19.24 -2.13 -7.10
C VAL A 98 -19.62 -3.60 -7.00
N VAL A 99 -19.59 -4.13 -5.78
CA VAL A 99 -19.97 -5.51 -5.42
C VAL A 99 -20.70 -5.48 -4.08
N GLY A 100 -21.30 -6.59 -3.67
CA GLY A 100 -21.97 -6.74 -2.38
C GLY A 100 -21.01 -6.96 -1.21
N ASP A 101 -21.50 -6.75 0.02
CA ASP A 101 -20.72 -6.82 1.27
C ASP A 101 -20.01 -8.17 1.51
N ASP A 102 -20.55 -9.25 0.96
CA ASP A 102 -20.07 -10.63 1.10
C ASP A 102 -19.34 -11.15 -0.15
N GLN A 103 -19.17 -10.32 -1.18
CA GLN A 103 -18.64 -10.71 -2.48
C GLN A 103 -17.14 -10.43 -2.65
N TRP A 104 -16.50 -9.83 -1.64
CA TRP A 104 -15.10 -9.46 -1.69
C TRP A 104 -14.47 -9.40 -0.29
N GLY A 105 -13.15 -9.55 -0.22
CA GLY A 105 -12.36 -9.30 0.98
C GLY A 105 -12.28 -7.80 1.30
N HIS A 106 -13.40 -7.19 1.69
CA HIS A 106 -13.53 -5.74 1.86
C HIS A 106 -12.84 -5.19 3.10
N LEU A 107 -12.90 -5.90 4.23
CA LEU A 107 -12.25 -5.46 5.47
C LEU A 107 -10.74 -5.48 5.27
N GLN A 108 -10.19 -4.31 4.95
CA GLN A 108 -8.77 -4.05 4.72
C GLN A 108 -8.38 -2.86 5.58
N VAL A 109 -7.90 -3.13 6.78
CA VAL A 109 -7.54 -2.08 7.73
C VAL A 109 -6.32 -1.32 7.21
N ASP A 110 -5.37 -2.02 6.58
CA ASP A 110 -4.20 -1.43 5.92
C ASP A 110 -4.56 -0.31 4.95
N ALA A 111 -5.58 -0.49 4.12
CA ALA A 111 -5.95 0.48 3.09
C ALA A 111 -6.54 1.77 3.69
N THR A 112 -7.36 1.64 4.74
CA THR A 112 -7.94 2.79 5.45
C THR A 112 -6.86 3.52 6.24
N SER A 113 -5.98 2.79 6.91
CA SER A 113 -4.85 3.35 7.64
C SER A 113 -3.85 4.05 6.71
N LEU A 114 -3.53 3.49 5.56
CA LEU A 114 -2.67 4.14 4.56
C LEU A 114 -3.28 5.46 4.08
N PHE A 115 -4.60 5.51 3.84
CA PHE A 115 -5.28 6.75 3.50
C PHE A 115 -5.12 7.81 4.61
N LEU A 116 -5.31 7.43 5.88
CA LEU A 116 -5.14 8.34 7.02
C LEU A 116 -3.68 8.81 7.20
N LEU A 117 -2.72 7.90 7.08
CA LEU A 117 -1.29 8.22 7.13
C LEU A 117 -0.93 9.25 6.06
N CYS A 118 -1.27 8.97 4.79
CA CYS A 118 -0.98 9.91 3.70
C CYS A 118 -1.78 11.21 3.82
N LEU A 119 -3.02 11.18 4.31
CA LEU A 119 -3.79 12.38 4.62
C LEU A 119 -3.05 13.26 5.64
N ALA A 120 -2.54 12.66 6.71
CA ALA A 120 -1.82 13.36 7.75
C ALA A 120 -0.53 13.99 7.20
N GLU A 121 0.30 13.20 6.51
CA GLU A 121 1.56 13.68 5.92
C GLU A 121 1.34 14.79 4.88
N MET A 122 0.36 14.62 3.98
CA MET A 122 0.03 15.62 2.96
C MET A 122 -0.51 16.91 3.57
N THR A 123 -1.32 16.81 4.63
CA THR A 123 -1.84 17.97 5.37
C THR A 123 -0.71 18.70 6.10
N ALA A 124 0.18 17.97 6.76
CA ALA A 124 1.38 18.52 7.38
C ALA A 124 2.32 19.19 6.35
N ALA A 125 2.36 18.68 5.12
CA ALA A 125 3.06 19.29 3.98
C ALA A 125 2.31 20.49 3.34
N GLY A 126 1.18 20.90 3.90
CA GLY A 126 0.42 22.09 3.51
C GLY A 126 -0.66 21.85 2.44
N LEU A 127 -0.96 20.60 2.08
CA LEU A 127 -2.10 20.32 1.20
C LEU A 127 -3.41 20.41 1.98
N ARG A 128 -4.35 21.21 1.48
CA ARG A 128 -5.70 21.26 2.03
C ARG A 128 -6.56 20.17 1.39
N ILE A 129 -6.78 19.08 2.11
CA ILE A 129 -7.61 17.95 1.65
C ILE A 129 -8.99 17.97 2.32
N VAL A 130 -9.06 18.31 3.61
CA VAL A 130 -10.30 18.39 4.41
C VAL A 130 -10.82 19.83 4.43
N PHE A 131 -12.11 20.02 4.14
CA PHE A 131 -12.72 21.33 3.87
C PHE A 131 -13.77 21.75 4.88
N THR A 132 -14.43 20.81 5.57
CA THR A 132 -15.53 21.10 6.49
C THR A 132 -15.36 20.40 7.82
N LEU A 133 -16.02 20.89 8.87
CA LEU A 133 -16.01 20.26 10.19
C LEU A 133 -16.73 18.90 10.20
N ASP A 134 -17.68 18.68 9.28
CA ASP A 134 -18.31 17.37 9.12
C ASP A 134 -17.33 16.35 8.54
N GLU A 135 -16.48 16.77 7.59
CA GLU A 135 -15.38 15.95 7.09
C GLU A 135 -14.34 15.68 8.21
N VAL A 136 -14.01 16.66 9.05
CA VAL A 136 -13.16 16.44 10.25
C VAL A 136 -13.76 15.37 11.17
N ALA A 137 -15.05 15.49 11.52
CA ALA A 137 -15.72 14.53 12.38
C ALA A 137 -15.74 13.13 11.76
N PHE A 138 -15.86 13.03 10.43
CA PHE A 138 -15.74 11.77 9.72
C PHE A 138 -14.33 11.18 9.80
N ILE A 139 -13.28 11.99 9.66
CA ILE A 139 -11.89 11.53 9.85
C ILE A 139 -11.67 11.03 11.29
N GLN A 140 -12.21 11.72 12.30
CA GLN A 140 -12.16 11.24 13.69
C GLN A 140 -12.88 9.88 13.84
N ASN A 141 -13.99 9.66 13.13
CA ASN A 141 -14.65 8.35 13.09
C ASN A 141 -13.81 7.27 12.38
N LEU A 142 -12.99 7.64 11.38
CA LEU A 142 -12.04 6.71 10.77
C LEU A 142 -10.88 6.36 11.72
N VAL A 143 -10.48 7.26 12.61
CA VAL A 143 -9.54 6.93 13.70
C VAL A 143 -10.14 5.84 14.60
N PHE A 144 -11.38 6.02 15.07
CA PHE A 144 -12.09 5.00 15.85
C PHE A 144 -12.30 3.69 15.07
N TYR A 145 -12.37 3.75 13.74
CA TYR A 145 -12.47 2.58 12.89
C TYR A 145 -11.17 1.75 12.90
N ILE A 146 -10.00 2.39 12.97
CA ILE A 146 -8.69 1.71 12.93
C ILE A 146 -8.05 1.49 14.31
N GLU A 147 -8.52 2.13 15.38
CA GLU A 147 -7.92 2.03 16.73
C GLU A 147 -7.85 0.58 17.24
N ALA A 148 -8.82 -0.26 16.85
CA ALA A 148 -8.88 -1.67 17.21
C ALA A 148 -8.03 -2.60 16.33
N ALA A 149 -7.19 -2.07 15.44
CA ALA A 149 -6.43 -2.86 14.46
C ALA A 149 -5.61 -4.00 15.10
N TYR A 150 -5.09 -3.81 16.31
CA TYR A 150 -4.32 -4.81 17.07
C TYR A 150 -5.08 -6.11 17.39
N LYS A 151 -6.41 -6.13 17.25
CA LYS A 151 -7.26 -7.30 17.52
C LYS A 151 -8.27 -7.61 16.42
N VAL A 152 -8.40 -6.76 15.41
CA VAL A 152 -9.33 -6.96 14.30
C VAL A 152 -8.66 -7.80 13.22
N ALA A 153 -9.20 -9.00 12.99
CA ALA A 153 -8.81 -9.83 11.86
C ALA A 153 -9.37 -9.25 10.56
N ASP A 154 -8.54 -9.15 9.53
CA ASP A 154 -8.89 -8.55 8.24
C ASP A 154 -8.42 -9.40 7.05
N TYR A 155 -8.70 -8.96 5.84
CA TYR A 155 -8.28 -9.65 4.62
C TYR A 155 -6.84 -9.31 4.18
N GLY A 156 -6.19 -8.40 4.90
CA GLY A 156 -4.86 -7.88 4.59
C GLY A 156 -4.75 -7.23 3.22
N MET A 157 -3.55 -6.78 2.89
CA MET A 157 -3.29 -6.02 1.66
C MET A 157 -3.45 -6.84 0.36
N TRP A 158 -3.53 -8.17 0.49
CA TRP A 158 -3.72 -9.10 -0.62
C TRP A 158 -5.17 -9.55 -0.80
N GLU A 159 -6.08 -9.06 0.04
CA GLU A 159 -7.54 -9.25 -0.08
C GLU A 159 -8.00 -10.71 0.13
N ARG A 160 -7.17 -11.52 0.79
CA ARG A 160 -7.36 -12.97 0.94
C ARG A 160 -7.58 -13.42 2.39
N GLY A 161 -7.18 -12.60 3.34
CA GLY A 161 -7.13 -12.99 4.75
C GLY A 161 -6.04 -14.03 4.91
N ASP A 162 -6.41 -15.23 5.34
CA ASP A 162 -5.49 -16.33 5.53
C ASP A 162 -4.81 -16.81 4.24
N LYS A 163 -3.68 -17.50 4.42
CA LYS A 163 -2.86 -18.06 3.32
C LYS A 163 -3.65 -19.01 2.42
N THR A 164 -4.67 -19.70 2.93
CA THR A 164 -5.49 -20.64 2.15
C THR A 164 -6.51 -19.96 1.25
N ASN A 165 -6.69 -18.64 1.38
CA ASN A 165 -7.62 -17.85 0.59
C ASN A 165 -9.04 -18.45 0.60
N GLN A 166 -9.56 -18.80 1.78
CA GLN A 166 -10.92 -19.34 1.97
C GLN A 166 -11.92 -18.27 2.44
N GLY A 167 -11.55 -16.99 2.32
CA GLY A 167 -12.36 -15.89 2.84
C GLY A 167 -12.32 -15.77 4.36
N ILE A 168 -11.29 -16.34 5.01
CA ILE A 168 -11.10 -16.29 6.46
C ILE A 168 -10.19 -15.11 6.80
N PRO A 169 -10.66 -14.07 7.50
CA PRO A 169 -9.80 -12.98 7.93
C PRO A 169 -8.85 -13.46 9.03
N GLU A 170 -7.68 -12.84 9.11
CA GLU A 170 -6.70 -13.08 10.18
C GLU A 170 -6.05 -11.76 10.61
N LEU A 171 -5.37 -11.76 11.76
CA LEU A 171 -4.60 -10.59 12.17
C LEU A 171 -3.36 -10.49 11.29
N ASN A 172 -3.30 -9.46 10.44
CA ASN A 172 -2.18 -9.20 9.55
C ASN A 172 -1.28 -8.10 10.13
N ALA A 173 0.00 -8.40 10.34
CA ALA A 173 0.97 -7.44 10.89
C ALA A 173 1.10 -6.19 10.00
N SER A 174 0.98 -6.31 8.67
CA SER A 174 0.97 -5.16 7.75
C SER A 174 -0.17 -4.18 8.07
N SER A 175 -1.35 -4.68 8.43
CA SER A 175 -2.51 -3.87 8.79
C SER A 175 -2.30 -3.20 10.16
N VAL A 176 -1.80 -3.94 11.15
CA VAL A 176 -1.48 -3.41 12.48
C VAL A 176 -0.41 -2.31 12.40
N GLY A 177 0.65 -2.54 11.62
CA GLY A 177 1.75 -1.59 11.45
C GLY A 177 1.32 -0.32 10.72
N MET A 178 0.52 -0.45 9.66
CA MET A 178 -0.02 0.71 8.96
C MET A 178 -0.98 1.51 9.86
N ALA A 179 -1.81 0.83 10.66
CA ALA A 179 -2.70 1.46 11.62
C ALA A 179 -1.93 2.22 12.70
N LYS A 180 -0.90 1.61 13.30
CA LYS A 180 -0.02 2.28 14.26
C LYS A 180 0.52 3.60 13.69
N ALA A 181 1.15 3.54 12.51
CA ALA A 181 1.73 4.72 11.90
C ALA A 181 0.69 5.80 11.58
N ALA A 182 -0.50 5.41 11.11
CA ALA A 182 -1.58 6.34 10.84
C ALA A 182 -2.10 7.03 12.11
N LEU A 183 -2.24 6.28 13.20
CA LEU A 183 -2.63 6.78 14.52
C LEU A 183 -1.57 7.76 15.06
N GLU A 184 -0.29 7.41 14.98
CA GLU A 184 0.81 8.31 15.39
C GLU A 184 0.85 9.60 14.55
N ALA A 185 0.71 9.49 13.23
CA ALA A 185 0.85 10.64 12.33
C ALA A 185 -0.32 11.63 12.40
N ILE A 186 -1.53 11.15 12.72
CA ILE A 186 -2.74 11.99 12.73
C ILE A 186 -3.05 12.58 14.09
N ASP A 187 -2.45 12.07 15.17
CA ASP A 187 -2.68 12.58 16.52
C ASP A 187 -2.26 14.06 16.64
N GLU A 188 -3.11 14.85 17.29
CA GLU A 188 -2.97 16.30 17.46
C GLU A 188 -2.80 17.08 16.14
N LEU A 189 -3.13 16.48 15.00
CA LEU A 189 -3.05 17.15 13.70
C LEU A 189 -4.29 18.00 13.44
N ASP A 190 -4.08 19.27 13.12
CA ASP A 190 -5.13 20.14 12.60
C ASP A 190 -5.35 19.87 11.10
N LEU A 191 -6.52 19.31 10.76
CA LEU A 191 -6.87 18.94 9.39
C LEU A 191 -7.11 20.15 8.45
N PHE A 192 -7.23 21.36 8.99
CA PHE A 192 -7.23 22.59 8.20
C PHE A 192 -5.84 23.23 8.09
N GLY A 193 -4.81 22.57 8.61
CA GLY A 193 -3.43 23.06 8.64
C GLY A 193 -3.32 24.36 9.43
N ALA A 194 -2.55 25.32 8.92
CA ALA A 194 -2.30 26.60 9.59
C ALA A 194 -3.54 27.50 9.79
N HIS A 195 -4.70 27.12 9.24
CA HIS A 195 -5.93 27.91 9.28
C HIS A 195 -7.01 27.32 10.20
N GLY A 196 -6.73 26.21 10.87
CA GLY A 196 -7.70 25.57 11.74
C GLY A 196 -7.72 26.09 13.18
N GLY A 197 -8.36 25.31 14.04
CA GLY A 197 -8.44 25.57 15.47
C GLY A 197 -8.85 24.30 16.22
N PRO A 198 -9.18 24.39 17.53
CA PRO A 198 -9.40 23.21 18.36
C PRO A 198 -10.48 22.23 17.88
N ARG A 199 -11.38 22.66 16.99
CA ARG A 199 -12.45 21.82 16.42
C ARG A 199 -12.03 21.02 15.17
N SER A 200 -10.87 21.32 14.60
CA SER A 200 -10.31 20.63 13.43
C SER A 200 -9.11 19.73 13.77
N VAL A 201 -8.79 19.62 15.06
CA VAL A 201 -7.74 18.74 15.60
C VAL A 201 -8.31 17.34 15.77
N ILE A 202 -7.54 16.33 15.36
CA ILE A 202 -7.83 14.91 15.57
C ILE A 202 -7.12 14.43 16.83
N HIS A 203 -7.76 13.55 17.58
CA HIS A 203 -7.21 12.99 18.80
C HIS A 203 -7.19 11.46 18.75
N VAL A 204 -6.09 10.90 19.24
CA VAL A 204 -5.86 9.45 19.36
C VAL A 204 -5.56 9.11 20.81
N LEU A 205 -6.02 7.94 21.26
CA LEU A 205 -5.65 7.43 22.58
C LEU A 205 -4.27 6.76 22.51
N PRO A 206 -3.29 7.15 23.35
CA PRO A 206 -1.95 6.55 23.34
C PRO A 206 -1.95 5.03 23.55
N ASP A 207 -2.91 4.50 24.33
CA ASP A 207 -3.04 3.07 24.59
C ASP A 207 -3.24 2.25 23.30
N ASP A 208 -3.94 2.79 22.30
CA ASP A 208 -4.19 2.07 21.04
C ASP A 208 -2.91 1.94 20.19
N VAL A 209 -2.03 2.95 20.26
CA VAL A 209 -0.70 2.92 19.64
C VAL A 209 0.19 1.88 20.34
N GLU A 210 0.20 1.88 21.68
CA GLU A 210 0.98 0.93 22.49
C GLU A 210 0.51 -0.52 22.28
N HIS A 211 -0.80 -0.77 22.16
CA HIS A 211 -1.31 -2.10 21.83
C HIS A 211 -0.82 -2.57 20.46
N CYS A 212 -0.88 -1.71 19.43
CA CYS A 212 -0.35 -2.05 18.11
C CYS A 212 1.16 -2.34 18.17
N GLN A 213 1.93 -1.53 18.90
CA GLN A 213 3.37 -1.72 19.09
C GLN A 213 3.68 -3.08 19.73
N SER A 214 2.98 -3.43 20.81
CA SER A 214 3.15 -4.71 21.50
C SER A 214 2.87 -5.90 20.57
N ILE A 215 1.80 -5.82 19.77
CA ILE A 215 1.48 -6.85 18.78
C ILE A 215 2.59 -6.97 17.72
N LEU A 216 3.09 -5.87 17.17
CA LEU A 216 4.17 -5.90 16.17
C LEU A 216 5.44 -6.55 16.71
N TYR A 217 5.87 -6.20 17.92
CA TYR A 217 7.03 -6.85 18.57
C TYR A 217 6.84 -8.34 18.76
N SER A 218 5.61 -8.79 19.04
CA SER A 218 5.32 -10.22 19.25
C SER A 218 5.19 -11.00 17.94
N MET A 219 4.74 -10.36 16.87
CA MET A 219 4.46 -11.01 15.59
C MET A 219 5.69 -11.06 14.68
N LEU A 220 6.41 -9.95 14.52
CA LEU A 220 7.48 -9.87 13.54
C LEU A 220 8.63 -10.85 13.86
N PRO A 221 9.23 -11.50 12.84
CA PRO A 221 9.06 -11.24 11.40
C PRO A 221 7.85 -11.96 10.75
N ARG A 222 7.05 -12.70 11.51
CA ARG A 222 5.87 -13.39 10.98
C ARG A 222 4.78 -12.38 10.61
N ALA A 223 4.14 -12.59 9.46
CA ALA A 223 3.12 -11.67 8.97
C ALA A 223 1.72 -11.93 9.57
N SER A 224 1.39 -13.19 9.82
CA SER A 224 0.11 -13.60 10.42
C SER A 224 0.18 -15.03 10.96
N THR A 225 -0.91 -15.56 11.52
CA THR A 225 -0.96 -16.96 11.97
C THR A 225 -0.62 -17.94 10.85
N SER A 226 -1.16 -17.74 9.65
CA SER A 226 -0.96 -18.65 8.52
C SER A 226 0.21 -18.28 7.60
N LYS A 227 0.64 -17.01 7.58
CA LYS A 227 1.77 -16.54 6.76
C LYS A 227 3.02 -16.39 7.60
N GLU A 228 3.97 -17.29 7.38
CA GLU A 228 5.24 -17.35 8.10
C GLU A 228 6.11 -16.12 7.84
N ILE A 229 5.95 -15.50 6.66
CA ILE A 229 6.60 -14.26 6.23
C ILE A 229 5.77 -13.66 5.08
N ASP A 230 5.80 -12.34 4.91
CA ASP A 230 5.14 -11.62 3.81
C ASP A 230 5.99 -10.39 3.43
N ALA A 231 6.20 -10.16 2.13
CA ALA A 231 6.99 -9.04 1.62
C ALA A 231 6.28 -7.69 1.83
N GLY A 232 4.97 -7.69 2.04
CA GLY A 232 4.18 -6.54 2.47
C GLY A 232 4.66 -5.91 3.78
N LEU A 233 5.37 -6.66 4.63
CA LEU A 233 5.97 -6.11 5.85
C LEU A 233 7.00 -5.01 5.57
N LEU A 234 7.58 -4.95 4.37
CA LEU A 234 8.44 -3.83 3.95
C LEU A 234 7.73 -2.47 4.08
N SER A 235 6.40 -2.42 3.88
CA SER A 235 5.65 -1.17 3.98
C SER A 235 5.48 -0.65 5.41
N ILE A 236 5.78 -1.49 6.42
CA ILE A 236 5.64 -1.11 7.84
C ILE A 236 6.96 -1.00 8.58
N ILE A 237 7.98 -1.77 8.20
CA ILE A 237 9.33 -1.64 8.79
C ILE A 237 10.13 -0.50 8.15
N SER A 238 9.66 0.01 7.02
CA SER A 238 10.24 1.11 6.26
C SER A 238 9.12 2.01 5.71
N TYR A 239 9.38 2.75 4.63
CA TYR A 239 8.40 3.62 3.99
C TYR A 239 7.15 2.83 3.51
N PRO A 240 5.93 3.35 3.71
CA PRO A 240 5.62 4.66 4.28
C PRO A 240 5.49 4.69 5.81
N ALA A 241 5.31 3.55 6.48
CA ALA A 241 4.81 3.58 7.86
C ALA A 241 5.88 3.82 8.93
N PHE A 242 7.12 3.29 8.75
CA PHE A 242 8.18 3.33 9.78
C PHE A 242 7.69 2.96 11.20
N ALA A 243 6.77 1.99 11.26
CA ALA A 243 5.97 1.67 12.44
C ALA A 243 6.77 0.96 13.53
N VAL A 244 7.89 0.32 13.18
CA VAL A 244 8.74 -0.45 14.10
C VAL A 244 9.97 0.38 14.50
N GLU A 245 10.17 0.57 15.80
CA GLU A 245 11.29 1.37 16.33
C GLU A 245 12.57 0.56 16.56
N ASP A 246 12.46 -0.73 16.92
CA ASP A 246 13.64 -1.58 17.13
C ASP A 246 14.29 -1.93 15.79
N ILE A 247 15.42 -1.27 15.54
CA ILE A 247 16.22 -1.47 14.33
C ILE A 247 16.73 -2.92 14.18
N THR A 248 16.89 -3.65 15.28
CA THR A 248 17.28 -5.07 15.26
C THR A 248 16.16 -5.91 14.67
N LEU A 249 14.91 -5.66 15.10
CA LEU A 249 13.72 -6.33 14.59
C LEU A 249 13.43 -5.94 13.13
N VAL A 250 13.61 -4.66 12.77
CA VAL A 250 13.52 -4.17 11.39
C VAL A 250 14.50 -4.92 10.49
N ASN A 251 15.78 -4.98 10.87
CA ASN A 251 16.80 -5.67 10.09
C ASN A 251 16.58 -7.18 10.03
N ALA A 252 16.18 -7.81 11.13
CA ALA A 252 15.84 -9.23 11.16
C ALA A 252 14.66 -9.55 10.21
N THR A 253 13.62 -8.70 10.23
CA THR A 253 12.45 -8.85 9.35
C THR A 253 12.83 -8.64 7.90
N LYS A 254 13.58 -7.57 7.57
CA LYS A 254 14.08 -7.33 6.21
C LYS A 254 14.91 -8.53 5.71
N ASN A 255 15.85 -9.02 6.52
CA ASN A 255 16.69 -10.16 6.15
C ASN A 255 15.87 -11.44 5.91
N GLU A 256 14.85 -11.70 6.72
CA GLU A 256 13.96 -12.85 6.55
C GLU A 256 13.16 -12.76 5.23
N ILE A 257 12.66 -11.57 4.89
CA ILE A 257 11.99 -11.29 3.60
C ILE A 257 12.96 -11.57 2.44
N LEU A 258 14.17 -10.97 2.48
CA LEU A 258 15.15 -11.12 1.40
C LEU A 258 15.61 -12.57 1.27
N THR A 259 15.79 -13.28 2.37
CA THR A 259 16.26 -14.68 2.36
C THR A 259 15.20 -15.63 1.79
N LYS A 260 13.91 -15.40 2.09
CA LYS A 260 12.85 -16.36 1.76
C LYS A 260 12.02 -16.00 0.55
N LEU A 261 11.89 -14.72 0.23
CA LEU A 261 10.93 -14.23 -0.76
C LEU A 261 11.59 -13.57 -1.97
N GLN A 262 12.85 -13.13 -1.87
CA GLN A 262 13.53 -12.51 -3.01
C GLN A 262 13.80 -13.54 -4.12
N GLY A 263 13.54 -13.13 -5.36
CA GLY A 263 13.88 -13.84 -6.58
C GLY A 263 14.65 -12.94 -7.56
N ARG A 264 14.65 -13.33 -8.84
CA ARG A 264 15.42 -12.63 -9.91
C ARG A 264 14.68 -11.45 -10.53
N TYR A 265 13.41 -11.24 -10.19
CA TYR A 265 12.51 -10.23 -10.75
C TYR A 265 11.73 -9.44 -9.68
N GLY A 266 12.06 -9.59 -8.41
CA GLY A 266 11.35 -8.97 -7.28
C GLY A 266 11.28 -9.90 -6.08
N CYS A 267 10.27 -9.72 -5.23
CA CYS A 267 9.96 -10.68 -4.17
C CYS A 267 8.61 -11.34 -4.42
N CYS A 268 8.44 -12.60 -4.04
CA CYS A 268 7.12 -13.20 -3.88
C CYS A 268 6.36 -12.47 -2.76
N ARG A 269 5.03 -12.39 -2.84
CA ARG A 269 4.22 -11.74 -1.79
C ARG A 269 4.36 -12.49 -0.46
N PHE A 270 4.15 -13.80 -0.50
CA PHE A 270 4.40 -14.73 0.59
C PHE A 270 4.61 -16.13 0.00
N LEU A 271 5.15 -17.06 0.78
CA LEU A 271 5.40 -18.43 0.34
C LEU A 271 4.09 -19.13 -0.03
N ARG A 272 4.09 -19.95 -1.08
CA ARG A 272 2.94 -20.71 -1.60
C ARG A 272 1.76 -19.84 -2.02
N ASP A 273 2.06 -18.65 -2.49
CA ASP A 273 1.08 -17.77 -3.10
C ASP A 273 0.79 -18.17 -4.55
N GLY A 274 -0.43 -18.64 -4.80
CA GLY A 274 -0.89 -19.02 -6.13
C GLY A 274 -1.26 -17.88 -7.07
N TYR A 275 -1.34 -16.62 -6.63
CA TYR A 275 -1.87 -15.55 -7.49
C TYR A 275 -1.12 -15.40 -8.81
N LYS A 276 -1.87 -15.57 -9.89
CA LYS A 276 -1.43 -15.54 -11.28
C LYS A 276 -0.33 -16.55 -11.62
N THR A 277 -0.09 -17.53 -10.76
CA THR A 277 0.78 -18.65 -11.09
C THR A 277 0.11 -19.50 -12.19
N PRO A 278 0.88 -20.21 -13.02
CA PRO A 278 0.32 -21.07 -14.06
C PRO A 278 -0.61 -22.20 -13.57
N ARG A 279 -0.62 -22.49 -12.27
CA ARG A 279 -1.46 -23.53 -11.66
C ARG A 279 -2.69 -22.98 -10.96
N GLU A 280 -2.84 -21.65 -10.84
CA GLU A 280 -4.05 -21.06 -10.28
C GLU A 280 -5.19 -21.13 -11.28
N ASP A 281 -6.39 -21.51 -10.81
CA ASP A 281 -7.61 -21.36 -11.58
C ASP A 281 -8.10 -19.91 -11.51
N PRO A 282 -8.03 -19.14 -12.61
CA PRO A 282 -8.39 -17.72 -12.61
C PRO A 282 -9.90 -17.48 -12.47
N ASN A 283 -10.74 -18.52 -12.53
CA ASN A 283 -12.20 -18.39 -12.48
C ASN A 283 -12.77 -18.55 -11.07
N ARG A 284 -11.94 -18.89 -10.08
CA ARG A 284 -12.37 -19.05 -8.67
C ARG A 284 -11.72 -17.99 -7.80
N LEU A 285 -12.50 -17.44 -6.86
CA LEU A 285 -11.99 -16.50 -5.87
C LEU A 285 -11.15 -17.21 -4.79
N HIS A 286 -11.58 -18.41 -4.39
CA HIS A 286 -10.99 -19.18 -3.30
C HIS A 286 -10.26 -20.41 -3.84
N TYR A 287 -9.20 -20.80 -3.15
CA TYR A 287 -8.46 -22.03 -3.48
C TYR A 287 -9.24 -23.28 -3.08
N ASP A 288 -8.77 -24.45 -3.46
CA ASP A 288 -9.10 -25.72 -2.80
C ASP A 288 -8.06 -26.01 -1.71
N SER A 289 -8.46 -26.80 -0.71
CA SER A 289 -7.66 -27.09 0.48
C SER A 289 -6.27 -27.71 0.20
N THR A 290 -6.03 -28.24 -1.00
CA THR A 290 -4.78 -28.90 -1.38
C THR A 290 -3.91 -28.09 -2.34
N GLU A 291 -4.37 -26.92 -2.82
CA GLU A 291 -3.68 -26.19 -3.90
C GLU A 291 -2.39 -25.50 -3.45
N LEU A 292 -2.24 -25.15 -2.17
CA LEU A 292 -1.07 -24.40 -1.69
C LEU A 292 0.27 -25.09 -2.03
N LYS A 293 0.32 -26.42 -2.00
CA LYS A 293 1.54 -27.16 -2.35
C LYS A 293 1.87 -27.09 -3.84
N LEU A 294 0.86 -26.86 -4.69
CA LEU A 294 1.06 -26.74 -6.14
C LEU A 294 1.79 -25.45 -6.51
N PHE A 295 1.68 -24.41 -5.68
CA PHE A 295 2.27 -23.09 -5.92
C PHE A 295 3.70 -22.96 -5.40
N GLU A 296 4.16 -23.91 -4.58
CA GLU A 296 5.50 -23.89 -3.99
C GLU A 296 6.59 -23.85 -5.08
N ASN A 297 7.50 -22.88 -4.97
CA ASN A 297 8.60 -22.60 -5.89
C ASN A 297 8.21 -22.01 -7.26
N ILE A 298 6.92 -21.77 -7.53
CA ILE A 298 6.45 -21.15 -8.78
C ILE A 298 5.69 -19.84 -8.52
N GLU A 299 5.69 -19.35 -7.28
CA GLU A 299 5.04 -18.11 -6.87
C GLU A 299 5.53 -16.94 -7.73
N CYS A 300 4.63 -16.04 -8.12
CA CYS A 300 4.99 -14.88 -8.92
C CYS A 300 5.88 -13.90 -8.15
N GLU A 301 6.85 -13.32 -8.85
CA GLU A 301 7.79 -12.34 -8.28
C GLU A 301 7.31 -10.93 -8.63
N TRP A 302 7.26 -10.04 -7.63
CA TRP A 302 6.70 -8.69 -7.75
C TRP A 302 7.80 -7.63 -7.65
N PRO A 303 8.06 -6.87 -8.74
CA PRO A 303 9.08 -5.81 -8.75
C PRO A 303 8.82 -4.66 -7.76
N VAL A 304 7.58 -4.48 -7.30
CA VAL A 304 7.23 -3.42 -6.35
C VAL A 304 8.07 -3.49 -5.08
N PHE A 305 8.45 -4.68 -4.62
CA PHE A 305 9.24 -4.83 -3.39
C PHE A 305 10.67 -4.30 -3.54
N TRP A 306 11.24 -4.36 -4.73
CA TRP A 306 12.52 -3.69 -4.99
C TRP A 306 12.39 -2.16 -4.96
N THR A 307 11.23 -1.59 -5.34
CA THR A 307 11.01 -0.14 -5.18
C THR A 307 10.95 0.26 -3.71
N TYR A 308 10.38 -0.58 -2.84
CA TYR A 308 10.45 -0.37 -1.38
C TYR A 308 11.90 -0.41 -0.89
N LEU A 309 12.72 -1.35 -1.37
CA LEU A 309 14.12 -1.46 -0.97
C LEU A 309 15.00 -0.31 -1.48
N VAL A 310 14.69 0.26 -2.66
CA VAL A 310 15.33 1.51 -3.10
C VAL A 310 15.01 2.64 -2.12
N ILE A 311 13.73 2.84 -1.78
CA ILE A 311 13.30 3.89 -0.86
C ILE A 311 13.91 3.67 0.54
N ASP A 312 13.89 2.43 1.03
CA ASP A 312 14.53 2.04 2.29
C ASP A 312 16.02 2.39 2.31
N GLY A 313 16.74 2.11 1.21
CA GLY A 313 18.15 2.46 1.08
C GLY A 313 18.38 3.97 1.13
N VAL A 314 17.50 4.76 0.50
CA VAL A 314 17.57 6.23 0.56
C VAL A 314 17.40 6.73 2.00
N PHE A 315 16.39 6.25 2.75
CA PHE A 315 16.15 6.69 4.12
C PHE A 315 17.24 6.24 5.10
N ASN A 316 17.88 5.10 4.85
CA ASN A 316 19.00 4.60 5.66
C ASN A 316 20.38 5.16 5.22
N GLY A 317 20.43 5.95 4.14
CA GLY A 317 21.68 6.44 3.56
C GLY A 317 22.56 5.36 2.93
N ASP A 318 21.99 4.18 2.65
CA ASP A 318 22.68 3.04 2.05
C ASP A 318 22.67 3.15 0.52
N GLN A 319 23.68 3.85 0.00
CA GLN A 319 23.83 4.05 -1.45
C GLN A 319 24.14 2.75 -2.20
N VAL A 320 24.70 1.73 -1.53
CA VAL A 320 24.98 0.44 -2.14
C VAL A 320 23.66 -0.28 -2.41
N GLN A 321 22.79 -0.35 -1.39
CA GLN A 321 21.44 -0.92 -1.53
C GLN A 321 20.63 -0.19 -2.61
N VAL A 322 20.67 1.15 -2.63
CA VAL A 322 19.98 1.96 -3.65
C VAL A 322 20.44 1.59 -5.06
N GLN A 323 21.75 1.52 -5.29
CA GLN A 323 22.29 1.24 -6.61
C GLN A 323 22.00 -0.20 -7.05
N GLU A 324 22.16 -1.17 -6.15
CA GLU A 324 21.88 -2.59 -6.41
C GLU A 324 20.44 -2.79 -6.92
N TYR A 325 19.44 -2.28 -6.20
CA TYR A 325 18.05 -2.45 -6.61
C TYR A 325 17.64 -1.57 -7.80
N ARG A 326 18.29 -0.41 -8.03
CA ARG A 326 18.08 0.37 -9.26
C ARG A 326 18.57 -0.40 -10.49
N GLU A 327 19.74 -1.04 -10.42
CA GLU A 327 20.27 -1.88 -11.50
C GLU A 327 19.39 -3.11 -11.73
N ALA A 328 18.94 -3.76 -10.65
CA ALA A 328 18.03 -4.90 -10.74
C ALA A 328 16.71 -4.51 -11.43
N ILE A 329 16.10 -3.39 -11.03
CA ILE A 329 14.88 -2.87 -11.68
C ILE A 329 15.14 -2.54 -13.15
N GLU A 330 16.24 -1.87 -13.49
CA GLU A 330 16.58 -1.52 -14.88
C GLU A 330 16.71 -2.76 -15.78
N GLY A 331 17.19 -3.88 -15.22
CA GLY A 331 17.28 -5.17 -15.92
C GLY A 331 15.93 -5.80 -16.28
N ILE A 332 14.86 -5.46 -15.55
CA ILE A 332 13.53 -6.05 -15.72
C ILE A 332 12.45 -5.04 -16.12
N ILE A 333 12.75 -3.75 -16.23
CA ILE A 333 11.73 -2.76 -16.54
C ILE A 333 11.28 -2.85 -18.00
N ILE A 334 9.98 -2.70 -18.26
CA ILE A 334 9.46 -2.77 -19.62
C ILE A 334 9.59 -1.39 -20.26
N ARG A 335 10.26 -1.31 -21.41
CA ARG A 335 10.38 -0.07 -22.19
C ARG A 335 9.19 0.08 -23.14
N GLY A 336 8.28 0.99 -22.80
CA GLY A 336 7.14 1.36 -23.62
C GLY A 336 7.51 2.26 -24.80
N LYS A 337 6.47 2.81 -25.46
CA LYS A 337 6.66 3.77 -26.56
C LYS A 337 7.44 4.99 -26.07
N HIS A 338 8.30 5.53 -26.94
CA HIS A 338 9.16 6.69 -26.64
C HIS A 338 10.12 6.48 -25.45
N GLY A 339 10.42 5.22 -25.10
CA GLY A 339 11.36 4.91 -24.02
C GLY A 339 10.79 5.06 -22.62
N ILE A 340 9.47 5.22 -22.47
CA ILE A 340 8.84 5.32 -21.14
C ILE A 340 9.03 4.00 -20.39
N HIS A 341 9.57 4.10 -19.18
CA HIS A 341 9.75 2.99 -18.25
C HIS A 341 8.42 2.57 -17.62
N LEU A 342 8.05 1.30 -17.79
CA LEU A 342 6.80 0.71 -17.31
C LEU A 342 7.12 -0.42 -16.33
N MET A 343 6.74 -0.24 -15.07
CA MET A 343 6.81 -1.28 -14.03
C MET A 343 5.66 -2.27 -14.22
N PRO A 344 5.91 -3.56 -14.47
CA PRO A 344 4.85 -4.56 -14.50
C PRO A 344 4.36 -4.90 -13.09
N GLU A 345 3.17 -5.48 -12.99
CA GLU A 345 2.60 -5.99 -11.73
C GLU A 345 3.48 -7.10 -11.16
N LEU A 346 3.79 -8.10 -11.98
CA LEU A 346 4.57 -9.26 -11.57
C LEU A 346 5.22 -10.01 -12.74
N TYR A 347 6.08 -10.96 -12.40
CA TYR A 347 6.75 -11.91 -13.27
C TYR A 347 6.37 -13.35 -12.91
N ALA A 348 5.85 -14.10 -13.89
CA ALA A 348 5.36 -15.46 -13.74
C ALA A 348 6.22 -16.47 -14.50
N VAL A 349 6.29 -17.69 -13.98
CA VAL A 349 6.88 -18.84 -14.69
C VAL A 349 6.04 -19.12 -15.94
N PRO A 350 6.63 -19.37 -17.13
CA PRO A 350 5.88 -19.80 -18.31
C PRO A 350 5.18 -21.15 -18.09
N TYR A 351 3.98 -21.33 -18.67
CA TYR A 351 3.19 -22.56 -18.52
C TYR A 351 3.94 -23.84 -18.95
N ASP A 352 4.79 -23.74 -19.95
CA ASP A 352 5.58 -24.85 -20.50
C ASP A 352 6.85 -25.16 -19.68
N LYS A 353 7.18 -24.36 -18.67
CA LYS A 353 8.41 -24.48 -17.86
C LYS A 353 8.16 -24.71 -16.37
N ILE A 354 6.92 -24.99 -15.97
CA ILE A 354 6.54 -25.24 -14.57
C ILE A 354 7.37 -26.37 -13.95
N GLU A 355 7.50 -27.49 -14.66
CA GLU A 355 8.24 -28.65 -14.16
C GLU A 355 9.74 -28.35 -14.05
N GLU A 356 10.32 -27.57 -14.97
CA GLU A 356 11.72 -27.14 -14.92
C GLU A 356 12.00 -26.31 -13.66
N GLU A 357 11.15 -25.31 -13.38
CA GLU A 357 11.28 -24.47 -12.20
C GLU A 357 11.06 -25.27 -10.90
N HIS A 358 10.13 -26.22 -10.86
CA HIS A 358 9.96 -27.06 -9.67
C HIS A 358 11.18 -27.93 -9.35
N HIS A 359 11.85 -28.48 -10.36
CA HIS A 359 13.05 -29.30 -10.16
C HIS A 359 14.27 -28.43 -9.81
N ASN A 360 14.35 -27.22 -10.38
CA ASN A 360 15.45 -26.29 -10.18
C ASN A 360 14.91 -24.87 -9.92
N PRO A 361 14.50 -24.56 -8.68
CA PRO A 361 13.91 -23.26 -8.35
C PRO A 361 14.81 -22.08 -8.71
N HIS A 362 14.20 -20.97 -9.14
CA HIS A 362 14.85 -19.72 -9.52
C HIS A 362 15.75 -19.78 -10.77
N THR A 363 15.60 -20.82 -11.60
CA THR A 363 16.42 -20.98 -12.83
C THR A 363 15.69 -20.58 -14.10
N VAL A 364 14.35 -20.64 -14.11
CA VAL A 364 13.55 -20.34 -15.30
C VAL A 364 13.38 -18.83 -15.46
N ASP A 365 13.61 -18.32 -16.67
CA ASP A 365 13.28 -16.93 -17.01
C ASP A 365 11.76 -16.72 -17.03
N ARG A 366 11.34 -15.68 -16.31
CA ARG A 366 9.93 -15.36 -16.09
C ARG A 366 9.42 -14.35 -17.11
N ILE A 367 8.12 -14.39 -17.38
CA ILE A 367 7.44 -13.47 -18.28
C ILE A 367 6.63 -12.43 -17.48
N PRO A 368 6.59 -11.17 -17.92
CA PRO A 368 5.76 -10.17 -17.26
C PRO A 368 4.29 -10.50 -17.46
N LEU A 369 3.49 -10.34 -16.40
CA LEU A 369 2.06 -10.60 -16.41
C LEU A 369 1.33 -9.57 -15.53
N GLY A 370 0.03 -9.41 -15.77
CA GLY A 370 -0.81 -8.48 -15.03
C GLY A 370 -0.78 -7.08 -15.61
N LYS A 371 -0.98 -6.08 -14.76
CA LYS A 371 -1.07 -4.66 -15.13
C LYS A 371 0.31 -4.13 -15.53
N THR A 372 0.39 -3.48 -16.69
CA THR A 372 1.61 -2.79 -17.15
C THR A 372 1.25 -1.44 -17.79
N PRO A 373 1.52 -0.29 -17.12
CA PRO A 373 2.17 -0.20 -15.82
C PRO A 373 1.22 -0.62 -14.67
N HIS A 374 1.78 -1.24 -13.64
CA HIS A 374 1.15 -1.38 -12.34
C HIS A 374 1.34 -0.06 -11.57
N LEU A 375 0.26 0.72 -11.39
CA LEU A 375 0.38 2.11 -10.96
C LEU A 375 0.98 2.29 -9.56
N TRP A 376 0.73 1.37 -8.63
CA TRP A 376 1.39 1.36 -7.33
C TRP A 376 2.92 1.21 -7.48
N ALA A 377 3.38 0.18 -8.19
CA ALA A 377 4.81 -0.03 -8.43
C ALA A 377 5.45 1.11 -9.23
N GLN A 378 4.75 1.61 -10.24
CA GLN A 378 5.20 2.73 -11.05
C GLN A 378 5.40 4.00 -10.20
N SER A 379 4.46 4.27 -9.29
CA SER A 379 4.51 5.42 -8.42
C SER A 379 5.68 5.34 -7.44
N LEU A 380 5.88 4.19 -6.79
CA LEU A 380 7.02 4.00 -5.88
C LEU A 380 8.36 4.01 -6.61
N TYR A 381 8.44 3.49 -7.83
CA TYR A 381 9.64 3.58 -8.67
C TYR A 381 10.02 5.05 -8.97
N ILE A 382 9.04 5.86 -9.40
CA ILE A 382 9.27 7.29 -9.67
C ILE A 382 9.64 8.01 -8.38
N LEU A 383 8.90 7.75 -7.29
CA LEU A 383 9.16 8.36 -5.99
C LEU A 383 10.57 8.05 -5.48
N GLY A 384 10.98 6.78 -5.51
CA GLY A 384 12.32 6.35 -5.11
C GLY A 384 13.41 6.97 -5.97
N SER A 385 13.17 7.15 -7.27
CA SER A 385 14.09 7.84 -8.18
C SER A 385 14.26 9.32 -7.82
N LEU A 386 13.15 10.03 -7.56
CA LEU A 386 13.18 11.43 -7.16
C LEU A 386 13.89 11.64 -5.81
N LEU A 387 13.68 10.73 -4.86
CA LEU A 387 14.31 10.76 -3.54
C LEU A 387 15.81 10.45 -3.62
N ALA A 388 16.22 9.46 -4.42
CA ALA A 388 17.62 9.11 -4.62
C ALA A 388 18.44 10.23 -5.29
N GLU A 389 17.79 11.08 -6.09
CA GLU A 389 18.40 12.27 -6.70
C GLU A 389 18.34 13.51 -5.79
N PHE A 390 17.92 13.35 -4.52
CA PHE A 390 17.81 14.41 -3.49
C PHE A 390 16.94 15.61 -3.91
N LEU A 391 15.99 15.40 -4.83
CA LEU A 391 15.16 16.48 -5.37
C LEU A 391 14.21 17.08 -4.32
N PHE A 392 13.84 16.30 -3.30
CA PHE A 392 13.10 16.73 -2.11
C PHE A 392 13.34 15.74 -0.95
N TRP A 393 12.75 16.01 0.21
CA TRP A 393 12.85 15.13 1.37
C TRP A 393 11.46 14.89 1.97
N LEU A 394 11.15 13.62 2.27
CA LEU A 394 9.98 13.22 3.05
C LEU A 394 10.43 13.04 4.49
N ASN A 395 9.68 13.56 5.45
CA ASN A 395 10.07 13.47 6.85
C ASN A 395 9.63 12.10 7.40
N PRO A 396 10.55 11.18 7.79
CA PRO A 396 10.21 9.82 8.18
C PRO A 396 9.48 9.75 9.52
N LYS A 397 9.57 10.81 10.36
CA LYS A 397 8.78 11.01 11.59
C LYS A 397 8.64 12.51 11.87
N LYS A 398 7.39 12.97 12.01
CA LYS A 398 7.05 13.87 13.11
C LYS A 398 6.68 13.00 14.29
#